data_AF-A0A960IU69-F1
#
_entry.id   AF-A0A960IU69-F1
#
_cell.length_a   1.000
_cell.length_b   1.000
_cell.length_c   1.000
_cell.angle_alpha   90.00
_cell.angle_beta   90.00
_cell.angle_gamma   90.00
#
_symmetry.space_group_name_H-M   'P 1'
#
loop_
_entity.id
_entity.type
_entity.pdbx_description
1 polymer ?
#
loop_
_entity_poly.entity_id
_entity_poly.type
_entity_poly.pdbx_seq_one_letter_code
_entity_poly.pdbx_strand_id
1 'polypeptide(L)'
;YPHDEGTYPYTRENLRARFHDVPEEELRQMLAGNAAAFYDFDLAAMDALAATVGPTVEEVATPIEGIPDKKLERLSSDMDSRALK
;
A
#
# COMPACT_ATOMS: atom_id res chain seq x y z
N TYR A 1 0.53 4.16 8.97
CA TYR A 1 -0.39 3.65 10.01
C TYR A 1 0.10 4.14 11.37
N PRO A 2 -0.76 4.51 12.33
CA PRO A 2 -2.19 4.79 12.17
C PRO A 2 -2.46 6.20 11.64
N HIS A 3 -1.45 6.88 11.08
CA HIS A 3 -1.58 8.19 10.44
C HIS A 3 -2.70 8.28 9.40
N ASP A 4 -3.40 9.42 9.39
CA ASP A 4 -4.53 9.71 8.51
C ASP A 4 -4.12 9.76 7.03
N GLU A 5 -2.86 10.07 6.74
CA GLU A 5 -2.28 10.04 5.39
C GLU A 5 -1.98 8.61 4.92
N GLY A 6 -2.01 7.62 5.82
CA GLY A 6 -1.78 6.21 5.48
C GLY A 6 -2.93 5.56 4.72
N THR A 7 -2.74 4.34 4.23
CA THR A 7 -3.76 3.63 3.43
C THR A 7 -4.60 2.61 4.20
N TYR A 8 -4.20 2.23 5.42
CA TYR A 8 -4.98 1.34 6.27
C TYR A 8 -6.38 1.92 6.56
N PRO A 9 -7.45 1.10 6.60
CA PRO A 9 -7.46 -0.36 6.40
C PRO A 9 -7.51 -0.79 4.92
N TYR A 10 -7.59 0.15 3.98
CA TYR A 10 -7.81 -0.09 2.55
C TYR A 10 -6.51 -0.13 1.72
N THR A 11 -5.44 -0.71 2.28
CA THR A 11 -4.14 -0.74 1.61
C THR A 11 -4.20 -1.55 0.31
N ARG A 12 -4.93 -2.67 0.28
CA ARG A 12 -5.06 -3.52 -0.91
C ARG A 12 -5.76 -2.79 -2.05
N GLU A 13 -6.86 -2.12 -1.75
CA GLU A 13 -7.62 -1.31 -2.70
C GLU A 13 -6.78 -0.16 -3.25
N ASN A 14 -6.00 0.50 -2.39
CA ASN A 14 -5.12 1.58 -2.82
C ASN A 14 -4.01 1.09 -3.77
N LEU A 15 -3.42 -0.09 -3.47
CA LEU A 15 -2.43 -0.71 -4.35
C LEU A 15 -3.02 -1.02 -5.72
N ARG A 16 -4.20 -1.67 -5.77
CA ARG A 16 -4.92 -1.99 -7.02
C ARG A 16 -5.27 -0.75 -7.82
N ALA A 17 -5.80 0.29 -7.17
CA ALA A 17 -6.19 1.53 -7.84
C ALA A 17 -5.02 2.26 -8.51
N ARG A 18 -3.80 2.14 -7.96
CA ARG A 18 -2.63 2.91 -8.42
C ARG A 18 -1.64 2.11 -9.25
N PHE A 19 -1.58 0.79 -9.07
CA PHE A 19 -0.52 -0.03 -9.64
C PHE A 19 -1.03 -1.14 -10.58
N HIS A 20 -2.34 -1.22 -10.88
CA HIS A 20 -2.88 -2.29 -11.73
C HIS A 20 -2.24 -2.39 -13.12
N ASP A 21 -1.80 -1.28 -13.70
CA ASP A 21 -1.16 -1.24 -15.03
C ASP A 21 0.37 -1.16 -14.98
N VAL A 22 0.98 -1.27 -13.79
CA VAL A 22 2.44 -1.22 -13.65
C VAL A 22 3.05 -2.59 -13.98
N PRO A 23 4.11 -2.66 -14.81
CA PRO A 23 4.79 -3.92 -15.10
C PRO A 23 5.26 -4.64 -13.82
N GLU A 24 5.13 -5.96 -13.78
CA GLU A 24 5.42 -6.76 -12.58
C GLU A 24 6.84 -6.52 -12.02
N GLU A 25 7.84 -6.41 -12.89
CA GLU A 25 9.22 -6.18 -12.45
C GLU A 25 9.36 -4.85 -11.69
N GLU A 26 8.75 -3.77 -12.19
CA GLU A 26 8.73 -2.48 -11.51
C GLU A 26 7.95 -2.57 -10.20
N LEU A 27 6.80 -3.25 -10.20
CA LEU A 27 5.97 -3.45 -9.01
C LEU A 27 6.74 -4.17 -7.90
N ARG A 28 7.48 -5.23 -8.24
CA ARG A 28 8.32 -5.99 -7.30
C ARG A 28 9.39 -5.11 -6.69
N GLN A 29 10.04 -4.25 -7.47
CA GLN A 29 11.04 -3.31 -6.94
C GLN A 29 10.41 -2.25 -6.03
N MET A 30 9.26 -1.69 -6.40
CA MET A 30 8.57 -0.65 -5.64
C MET A 30 8.01 -1.13 -4.30
N LEU A 31 7.44 -2.34 -4.27
CA LEU A 31 6.69 -2.85 -3.12
C LEU A 31 7.47 -3.86 -2.27
N ALA A 32 8.60 -4.38 -2.76
CA ALA A 32 9.39 -5.38 -2.03
C ALA A 32 10.91 -5.24 -2.23
N GLY A 33 11.42 -5.48 -3.44
CA GLY A 33 12.84 -5.73 -3.73
C GLY A 33 13.79 -4.66 -3.21
N ASN A 34 13.49 -3.38 -3.45
CA ASN A 34 14.32 -2.27 -2.97
C ASN A 34 14.34 -2.19 -1.44
N ALA A 35 13.19 -2.36 -0.78
CA ALA A 35 13.11 -2.33 0.67
C ALA A 35 13.83 -3.53 1.29
N ALA A 36 13.67 -4.72 0.71
CA ALA A 36 14.37 -5.91 1.16
C ALA A 36 15.89 -5.76 1.07
N ALA A 37 16.41 -5.26 -0.05
CA ALA A 37 17.83 -4.98 -0.21
C ALA A 37 18.35 -3.91 0.78
N PHE A 38 17.56 -2.85 1.01
CA PHE A 38 17.96 -1.77 1.92
C PHE A 38 18.00 -2.19 3.38
N TYR A 39 17.01 -2.99 3.81
CA TYR A 39 16.88 -3.47 5.19
C TYR A 39 17.56 -4.83 5.43
N ASP A 40 18.23 -5.40 4.44
CA ASP A 40 18.91 -6.70 4.49
C ASP A 40 17.95 -7.86 4.86
N PHE A 41 16.73 -7.84 4.28
CA PHE A 41 15.77 -8.93 4.44
C PHE A 41 16.09 -10.10 3.49
N ASP A 42 16.06 -11.31 4.03
CA ASP A 42 16.08 -12.55 3.26
C ASP A 42 14.70 -12.85 2.66
N LEU A 43 14.53 -12.54 1.38
CA LEU A 43 13.26 -12.79 0.67
C LEU A 43 12.89 -14.27 0.64
N ALA A 44 13.85 -15.18 0.49
CA ALA A 44 13.57 -16.61 0.45
C ALA A 44 13.04 -17.12 1.80
N ALA A 45 13.57 -16.59 2.91
CA ALA A 45 13.04 -16.88 4.23
C ALA A 45 11.63 -16.30 4.46
N MET A 46 11.27 -15.22 3.76
CA MET A 46 9.97 -14.55 3.90
C MET A 46 8.87 -15.13 3.00
N ASP A 47 9.21 -15.90 1.96
CA ASP A 47 8.25 -16.38 0.94
C ASP A 47 6.99 -17.01 1.53
N ALA A 48 7.15 -17.90 2.52
CA ALA A 48 6.02 -18.59 3.15
C ALA A 48 5.07 -17.62 3.88
N LEU A 49 5.61 -16.55 4.48
CA LEU A 49 4.80 -15.53 5.15
C LEU A 49 4.15 -14.59 4.13
N ALA A 50 4.91 -14.15 3.12
CA ALA A 50 4.44 -13.27 2.06
C ALA A 50 3.22 -13.86 1.34
N ALA A 51 3.24 -15.18 1.08
CA ALA A 51 2.12 -15.93 0.50
C ALA A 51 0.82 -15.90 1.32
N THR A 52 0.89 -15.54 2.61
CA THR A 52 -0.28 -15.51 3.52
C THR A 52 -0.74 -14.10 3.88
N VAL A 53 0.18 -13.11 3.89
CA VAL A 53 -0.11 -11.76 4.40
C VAL A 53 -0.30 -10.74 3.27
N GLY A 54 0.52 -10.81 2.23
CA GLY A 54 0.57 -9.80 1.16
C GLY A 54 -0.49 -10.03 0.06
N PRO A 55 -0.78 -9.02 -0.77
CA PRO A 55 -1.54 -9.24 -2.00
C PRO A 55 -0.67 -9.99 -3.02
N THR A 56 -1.32 -10.71 -3.93
CA THR A 56 -0.60 -11.30 -5.08
C THR A 56 -0.43 -10.27 -6.20
N VAL A 57 0.45 -10.55 -7.16
CA VAL A 57 0.63 -9.69 -8.33
C VAL A 57 -0.67 -9.59 -9.13
N GLU A 58 -1.39 -10.72 -9.28
CA GLU A 58 -2.66 -10.80 -9.99
C GLU A 58 -3.77 -10.02 -9.27
N GLU A 59 -3.77 -10.03 -7.93
CA GLU A 59 -4.68 -9.21 -7.15
C GLU A 59 -4.45 -7.73 -7.43
N VAL A 60 -3.19 -7.27 -7.41
CA VAL A 60 -2.82 -5.87 -7.69
C VAL A 60 -3.16 -5.46 -9.12
N ALA A 61 -2.91 -6.36 -10.10
CA ALA A 61 -3.21 -6.14 -11.52
C ALA A 61 -4.71 -6.04 -11.83
N THR A 62 -5.58 -6.45 -10.90
CA THR A 62 -7.03 -6.36 -11.08
C THR A 62 -7.52 -4.99 -10.59
N PRO A 63 -7.94 -4.06 -11.47
CA PRO A 63 -8.44 -2.74 -11.03
C PRO A 63 -9.66 -2.87 -10.13
N ILE A 64 -9.91 -1.85 -9.31
CA ILE A 64 -11.13 -1.74 -8.50
C ILE A 64 -12.15 -0.84 -9.21
N GLU A 65 -13.42 -1.25 -9.17
CA GLU A 65 -14.53 -0.40 -9.62
C GLU A 65 -14.97 0.51 -8.47
N GLY A 66 -14.93 1.83 -8.69
CA GLY A 66 -15.28 2.82 -7.67
C GLY A 66 -14.26 2.86 -6.54
N ILE A 67 -13.34 3.83 -6.59
CA ILE A 67 -12.41 4.05 -5.47
C ILE A 67 -13.25 4.44 -4.25
N PRO A 68 -13.20 3.68 -3.12
CA PRO A 68 -13.93 4.04 -1.93
C PRO A 68 -13.50 5.44 -1.47
N ASP A 69 -14.47 6.33 -1.25
CA ASP A 69 -14.20 7.61 -0.64
C ASP A 69 -13.61 7.34 0.74
N LYS A 70 -12.31 7.61 0.92
CA LYS A 70 -11.70 7.59 2.26
C LYS A 70 -12.28 8.79 3.00
N LYS A 71 -13.44 8.59 3.63
CA LYS A 71 -13.92 9.53 4.63
C LYS A 71 -12.85 9.58 5.70
N LEU A 72 -12.20 10.73 5.82
CA LEU A 72 -11.32 11.07 6.93
C LEU A 72 -12.18 11.02 8.19
N GLU A 73 -12.40 9.83 8.76
CA GLU A 73 -13.23 9.65 9.95
C GLU A 73 -12.64 10.35 11.16
N ARG A 74 -11.36 10.74 11.08
CA ARG A 74 -10.71 11.61 12.03
C ARG A 74 -9.96 12.67 11.24
N LEU A 75 -10.38 13.93 11.38
CA LEU A 75 -9.48 15.04 11.14
C LEU A 75 -8.45 14.92 12.25
N SER A 76 -7.20 14.60 11.92
CA SER A 76 -6.08 14.54 12.86
C SER A 76 -6.20 15.67 13.89
N SER A 77 -6.17 15.33 15.18
CA SER A 77 -5.96 16.31 16.26
C SER A 77 -4.66 17.10 16.08
N ASP A 78 -3.79 16.64 15.18
CA ASP A 78 -2.47 17.18 14.91
C ASP A 78 -2.46 18.10 13.68
N MET A 79 -3.55 18.15 12.89
CA MET A 79 -3.80 19.26 11.97
C MET A 79 -4.45 20.41 12.72
N ASP A 80 -3.69 21.47 12.98
CA ASP A 80 -4.30 22.73 13.40
C ASP A 80 -5.19 23.24 12.27
N SER A 81 -6.50 23.19 12.47
CA SER A 81 -7.49 23.69 11.52
C SER A 81 -7.32 25.19 11.20
N ARG A 82 -6.50 25.92 11.97
CA ARG A 82 -6.10 27.30 11.68
C ARG A 82 -5.08 27.44 10.55
N ALA A 83 -4.42 26.36 10.11
CA ALA A 83 -3.49 26.37 8.98
C ALA A 83 -4.18 26.35 7.60
N LEU A 84 -5.51 26.20 7.56
CA LEU A 84 -6.33 26.20 6.35
C LEU A 84 -6.94 27.59 6.02
N LYS A 85 -6.27 28.68 6.41
CA LYS A 85 -6.67 30.05 6.03
C LYS A 85 -5.74 30.63 4.98
#